data_AF-A0A7X7LJU6-F1
#
_entry.id   AF-A0A7X7LJU6-F1
#
_cell.length_a   1.000
_cell.length_b   1.000
_cell.length_c   1.000
_cell.angle_alpha   90.00
_cell.angle_beta   90.00
_cell.angle_gamma   90.00
#
_symmetry.space_group_name_H-M   'P 1'
#
loop_
_entity.id
_entity.type
_entity.pdbx_description
1 polymer ?
#
loop_
_entity_poly.entity_id
_entity_poly.type
_entity_poly.pdbx_seq_one_letter_code
_entity_poly.pdbx_strand_id
1 'polypeptide(L)' 'MNKYLKNLDNASKKNEVSKIREARNLNGKLTFLRGHERIEQIKDLELLNIQTGKLTKISNILL' A
#
# COMPACT_ATOMS: atom_id res chain seq x y z
N MET A 1 -18.78 -16.46 -3.51
CA MET A 1 -17.30 -16.63 -3.50
C MET A 1 -16.80 -16.59 -4.94
N ASN A 2 -15.97 -15.61 -5.31
CA ASN A 2 -15.68 -15.27 -6.70
C ASN A 2 -14.74 -16.31 -7.35
N LYS A 3 -15.11 -16.84 -8.53
CA LYS A 3 -14.41 -17.94 -9.24
C LYS A 3 -12.93 -17.63 -9.50
N TYR A 4 -12.58 -16.34 -9.59
CA TYR A 4 -11.23 -15.85 -9.88
C TYR A 4 -10.26 -15.83 -8.69
N LEU A 5 -10.74 -16.11 -7.46
CA LEU A 5 -9.90 -16.05 -6.25
C LEU A 5 -9.41 -17.42 -5.76
N LYS A 6 -9.89 -18.52 -6.36
CA LYS A 6 -9.62 -19.90 -5.89
C LYS A 6 -8.14 -20.33 -5.98
N ASN A 7 -7.31 -19.59 -6.71
CA ASN A 7 -5.90 -19.95 -6.95
C ASN A 7 -4.90 -19.11 -6.13
N LEU A 8 -5.37 -18.23 -5.23
CA LEU A 8 -4.48 -17.38 -4.43
C LEU A 8 -3.86 -18.12 -3.24
N ASP A 9 -4.40 -19.27 -2.85
CA ASP A 9 -4.03 -19.94 -1.59
C ASP A 9 -2.80 -20.87 -1.69
N ASN A 10 -2.26 -21.12 -2.89
CA ASN A 10 -1.19 -22.11 -3.12
C ASN A 10 0.17 -21.53 -3.56
N ALA A 11 0.36 -20.21 -3.57
CA ALA A 11 1.69 -19.64 -3.78
C ALA A 11 2.52 -19.83 -2.50
N SER A 12 3.61 -20.60 -2.60
CA SER A 12 4.52 -20.94 -1.50
C SER A 12 4.78 -19.75 -0.58
N LYS A 13 4.72 -19.97 0.74
CA LYS A 13 5.10 -19.02 1.81
C LYS A 13 6.60 -18.66 1.77
N LYS A 14 7.06 -18.06 0.68
CA LYS A 14 8.27 -17.23 0.67
C LYS A 14 7.80 -15.80 0.67
N ASN A 15 8.12 -15.07 1.72
CA ASN A 15 7.98 -13.62 1.72
C ASN A 15 8.93 -13.08 0.65
N GLU A 16 8.42 -12.84 -0.55
CA GLU A 16 9.19 -12.17 -1.59
C GLU A 16 9.26 -10.67 -1.28
N VAL A 17 10.46 -10.11 -1.39
CA VAL A 17 10.65 -8.67 -1.23
C VAL A 17 9.87 -7.95 -2.32
N SER A 18 9.03 -7.00 -1.90
CA SER A 18 8.23 -6.17 -2.81
C SER A 18 9.13 -5.58 -3.91
N LYS A 19 8.80 -5.90 -5.17
CA LYS A 19 9.50 -5.33 -6.33
C LYS A 19 9.45 -3.80 -6.27
N ILE A 20 10.54 -3.17 -6.67
CA ILE A 20 10.63 -1.72 -6.85
C ILE A 20 9.48 -1.30 -7.78
N ARG A 21 8.70 -0.29 -7.37
CA ARG A 21 7.64 0.29 -8.20
C ARG A 21 7.96 1.75 -8.45
N GLU A 22 7.64 2.19 -9.66
CA GLU A 22 7.70 3.62 -10.00
C GLU A 22 6.77 4.40 -9.08
N ALA A 23 7.30 5.47 -8.50
CA ALA A 23 6.58 6.44 -7.70
C ALA A 23 7.02 7.85 -8.10
N ARG A 24 6.30 8.87 -7.63
CA ARG A 24 6.71 10.27 -7.77
C ARG A 24 6.98 10.84 -6.39
N ASN A 25 8.04 11.64 -6.27
CA ASN A 25 8.30 12.38 -5.04
C ASN A 25 7.38 13.62 -4.94
N LEU A 26 7.52 14.38 -3.84
CA LEU A 26 6.76 15.61 -3.59
C LEU A 26 6.92 16.68 -4.69
N ASN A 27 8.00 16.62 -5.47
CA ASN A 27 8.27 17.54 -6.57
C ASN A 27 7.82 16.97 -7.94
N GLY A 28 7.08 15.85 -7.95
CA GLY A 28 6.59 15.20 -9.17
C GLY A 28 7.64 14.41 -9.97
N LYS A 29 8.89 14.33 -9.49
CA LYS A 29 9.99 13.60 -10.15
C LYS A 29 9.83 12.10 -9.92
N LEU A 30 10.05 11.33 -11.00
CA LEU A 30 10.09 9.87 -10.96
C LEU A 30 11.16 9.39 -9.97
N THR A 31 10.76 8.44 -9.13
CA THR A 31 11.60 7.76 -8.14
C THR A 31 11.24 6.27 -8.10
N PHE A 32 12.17 5.47 -7.63
CA PHE A 32 12.07 4.02 -7.57
C PHE A 32 12.16 3.60 -6.11
N LEU A 33 11.00 3.46 -5.47
CA LEU A 33 10.91 3.17 -4.04
C LEU A 33 10.52 1.70 -3.81
N ARG A 34 11.16 1.09 -2.82
CA ARG A 34 10.78 -0.20 -2.24
C ARG A 34 9.46 -0.07 -1.48
N GLY A 35 8.87 -1.21 -1.13
CA GLY A 35 7.60 -1.26 -0.40
C GLY A 35 7.61 -0.45 0.90
N HIS A 36 8.63 -0.64 1.75
CA HIS A 36 8.73 0.06 3.04
C HIS A 36 8.93 1.57 2.86
N GLU A 37 9.77 1.99 1.90
CA GLU A 37 10.02 3.41 1.62
C GLU A 37 8.76 4.13 1.15
N ARG A 38 7.89 3.44 0.39
CA ARG A 38 6.59 4.00 0.00
C ARG A 38 5.66 4.17 1.20
N ILE A 39 5.64 3.20 2.13
CA ILE A 39 4.83 3.32 3.35
C ILE A 39 5.27 4.52 4.18
N GLU A 40 6.58 4.72 4.35
CA GLU A 40 7.11 5.88 5.09
C GLU A 40 6.66 7.23 4.51
N GLN A 41 6.48 7.33 3.19
CA GLN A 41 6.00 8.55 2.55
C GLN A 41 4.50 8.81 2.72
N ILE A 42 3.69 7.75 2.89
CA ILE A 42 2.23 7.88 2.90
C ILE A 42 1.61 7.69 4.29
N LYS A 43 2.34 7.14 5.26
CA LYS A 43 1.79 6.76 6.58
C LYS A 43 1.08 7.91 7.31
N ASP A 44 1.54 9.13 7.10
CA ASP A 44 1.01 10.34 7.72
C ASP A 44 -0.11 11.04 6.93
N LEU A 45 -0.43 10.54 5.72
CA LEU A 45 -1.54 11.09 4.94
C LEU A 45 -2.87 10.81 5.61
N GLU A 46 -3.74 11.82 5.62
CA GLU A 46 -5.11 11.70 6.09
C GLU A 46 -6.01 11.14 4.98
N LEU A 47 -6.82 10.16 5.34
CA LEU A 47 -7.84 9.55 4.52
C LEU A 47 -9.22 9.88 5.11
N LEU A 48 -10.15 10.26 4.24
CA LEU A 48 -11.56 10.41 4.59
C LEU A 48 -12.25 9.05 4.59
N ASN A 49 -12.77 8.63 5.74
CA ASN A 49 -13.67 7.50 5.82
C ASN A 49 -15.05 7.91 5.28
N ILE A 50 -15.41 7.42 4.10
CA ILE A 50 -16.67 7.77 3.42
C ILE A 50 -17.95 7.27 4.13
N GLN A 51 -17.83 6.32 5.05
CA GLN A 51 -18.97 5.81 5.83
C GLN A 51 -19.23 6.66 7.08
N THR A 52 -18.17 7.16 7.72
CA THR A 52 -18.27 7.89 8.99
C THR A 52 -18.03 9.40 8.85
N GLY A 53 -17.53 9.85 7.70
CA GLY A 53 -17.12 11.23 7.44
C GLY A 53 -15.86 11.67 8.20
N LYS A 54 -15.20 10.77 8.94
CA LYS A 54 -14.05 11.11 9.78
C LYS A 54 -12.73 10.94 9.01
N LEU A 55 -11.78 11.83 9.29
CA LEU A 55 -10.40 11.69 8.83
C LEU A 55 -9.65 10.69 9.72
N THR A 56 -8.78 9.89 9.12
CA THR A 56 -7.84 9.01 9.82
C THR A 56 -6.54 8.93 9.05
N LYS A 57 -5.42 8.69 9.74
CA LYS A 57 -4.12 8.48 9.08
C LYS A 57 -4.00 7.08 8.51
N ILE A 58 -3.22 6.92 7.44
CA ILE A 58 -2.87 5.61 6.88
C ILE A 58 -2.21 4.70 7.92
N SER A 59 -1.36 5.26 8.79
CA SER A 59 -0.71 4.54 9.89
C SER A 59 -1.70 3.83 10.81
N ASN A 60 -2.92 4.35 10.97
CA ASN A 60 -3.92 3.77 11.89
C ASN A 60 -4.72 2.62 11.26
N ILE A 61 -4.50 2.32 9.98
CA ILE A 61 -5.23 1.29 9.22
C ILE A 61 -4.33 0.08 8.93
N LEU A 62 -3.07 0.33 8.58
CA LEU A 62 -2.16 -0.68 8.00
C LEU A 62 -1.05 -1.13 8.96
N LEU A 63 -0.87 -0.48 10.11
CA LEU A 63 0.16 -0.77 11.12
C LEU A 63 -0.52 -0.99 12.48
#